data_AF-A0A530ZSG4-F1
#
_entry.id   AF-A0A530ZSG4-F1
#
_cell.length_a   1.000
_cell.length_b   1.000
_cell.length_c   1.000
_cell.angle_alpha   90.00
_cell.angle_beta   90.00
_cell.angle_gamma   90.00
#
_symmetry.space_group_name_H-M   'P 1'
#
loop_
_entity.id
_entity.type
_entity.pdbx_description
1 polymer ?
#
loop_
_entity_poly.entity_id
_entity_poly.type
_entity_poly.pdbx_seq_one_letter_code
_entity_poly.pdbx_strand_id
1 'polypeptide(L)'
;YRFTNYSMKPKPIEPLPEIFQGGSSRAARDMASRVSDWYFTNGNTPEEIRKQVDDIRTKAKANGHKVRIGVNAFAIARESEQEARAVLDEIIAKANPEAVQGFADQVKNAGKASPEGEGNWAKSSLEDLVQYNDGFCSNLIGTPEQIAERILKLKDAGADLILLGFLHFQEEVEFFGKRVITLVRELEAARDRELVAAE
;
A
#
# COMPACT_ATOMS: atom_id res chain seq x y z
N TYR A 1 2.60 -30.03 -4.61
CA TYR A 1 3.08 -30.86 -3.48
C TYR A 1 2.28 -32.15 -3.40
N ARG A 2 2.86 -33.24 -2.87
CA ARG A 2 2.14 -34.49 -2.58
C ARG A 2 2.34 -34.81 -1.10
N PHE A 3 1.27 -34.73 -0.33
CA PHE A 3 1.25 -35.10 1.09
C PHE A 3 0.47 -36.41 1.25
N THR A 4 0.94 -37.31 2.09
CA THR A 4 0.27 -38.57 2.44
C THR A 4 0.13 -38.62 3.96
N ASN A 5 -1.08 -38.86 4.48
CA ASN A 5 -1.37 -38.96 5.92
C ASN A 5 -0.92 -37.74 6.77
N TYR A 6 -0.98 -36.52 6.23
CA TYR A 6 -0.65 -35.31 6.98
C TYR A 6 -1.72 -35.03 8.04
N SER A 7 -1.32 -34.84 9.29
CA SER A 7 -2.22 -34.49 10.39
C SER A 7 -1.69 -33.27 11.14
N MET A 8 -2.54 -32.27 11.38
CA MET A 8 -2.25 -31.15 12.28
C MET A 8 -2.78 -31.47 13.68
N LYS A 9 -1.87 -31.60 14.65
CA LYS A 9 -2.19 -31.83 16.08
C LYS A 9 -1.36 -30.88 16.96
N PRO A 10 -2.00 -30.01 17.76
CA PRO A 10 -3.45 -29.80 17.85
C PRO A 10 -4.03 -29.23 16.54
N LYS A 11 -5.35 -29.32 16.37
CA LYS A 11 -6.05 -28.61 15.28
C LYS A 11 -5.92 -27.10 15.53
N PRO A 12 -5.87 -26.26 14.47
CA PRO A 12 -5.97 -24.81 14.62
C PRO A 12 -7.23 -24.44 15.42
N ILE A 13 -7.12 -23.40 16.23
CA ILE A 13 -8.24 -22.83 16.97
C ILE A 13 -8.84 -21.73 16.08
N GLU A 14 -10.17 -21.62 16.09
CA GLU A 14 -10.87 -20.52 15.41
C GLU A 14 -10.76 -19.20 16.20
N PRO A 15 -10.68 -18.04 15.54
CA PRO A 15 -10.62 -17.87 14.08
C PRO A 15 -9.24 -18.24 13.52
N LEU A 16 -9.23 -18.76 12.29
CA LEU A 16 -7.99 -18.96 11.55
C LEU A 16 -7.26 -17.62 11.28
N PRO A 17 -5.91 -17.62 11.14
CA PRO A 17 -5.16 -16.43 10.76
C PRO A 17 -5.60 -15.90 9.38
N GLU A 18 -5.69 -14.58 9.27
CA GLU A 18 -5.92 -13.91 7.97
C GLU A 18 -4.72 -14.14 7.02
N ILE A 19 -5.03 -14.38 5.75
CA ILE A 19 -4.05 -14.60 4.69
C ILE A 19 -3.79 -13.29 3.94
N PHE A 20 -2.58 -12.77 4.09
CA PHE A 20 -2.10 -11.59 3.37
C PHE A 20 -1.25 -12.00 2.18
N GLN A 21 -1.53 -11.45 1.00
CA GLN A 21 -0.80 -11.74 -0.22
C GLN A 21 -0.48 -10.47 -0.99
N GLY A 22 0.79 -10.30 -1.37
CA GLY A 22 1.24 -9.24 -2.27
C GLY A 22 1.50 -9.74 -3.69
N GLY A 23 1.63 -8.80 -4.63
CA GLY A 23 2.04 -9.08 -6.01
C GLY A 23 1.06 -8.53 -7.05
N SER A 24 1.58 -7.85 -8.07
CA SER A 24 0.79 -7.03 -9.01
C SER A 24 0.29 -7.78 -10.25
N SER A 25 0.83 -8.96 -10.53
CA SER A 25 0.55 -9.68 -11.78
C SER A 25 -0.91 -10.12 -11.86
N ARG A 26 -1.41 -10.39 -13.08
CA ARG A 26 -2.78 -10.91 -13.24
C ARG A 26 -2.96 -12.23 -12.49
N ALA A 27 -1.96 -13.11 -12.57
CA ALA A 27 -1.97 -14.39 -11.87
C ALA A 27 -2.03 -14.23 -10.34
N ALA A 28 -1.30 -13.27 -9.78
CA ALA A 28 -1.34 -12.95 -8.36
C ALA A 28 -2.72 -12.44 -7.94
N ARG A 29 -3.31 -11.52 -8.70
CA ARG A 29 -4.68 -11.02 -8.44
C ARG A 29 -5.74 -12.11 -8.57
N ASP A 30 -5.61 -12.99 -9.55
CA ASP A 30 -6.52 -14.13 -9.73
C ASP A 30 -6.43 -15.10 -8.55
N MET A 31 -5.23 -15.33 -8.00
CA MET A 31 -5.05 -16.11 -6.77
C MET A 31 -5.66 -15.40 -5.56
N ALA A 32 -5.32 -14.13 -5.35
CA ALA A 32 -5.82 -13.30 -4.25
C ALA A 32 -7.34 -13.38 -4.15
N SER A 33 -8.00 -13.22 -5.30
CA SER A 33 -9.46 -13.23 -5.41
C SER A 33 -10.14 -14.54 -5.00
N ARG A 34 -9.39 -15.65 -4.86
CA ARG A 34 -9.92 -16.96 -4.49
C ARG A 34 -9.64 -17.35 -3.05
N VAL A 35 -8.49 -16.94 -2.49
CA VAL A 35 -7.95 -17.55 -1.26
C VAL A 35 -7.34 -16.57 -0.25
N SER A 36 -7.30 -15.27 -0.54
CA SER A 36 -6.64 -14.29 0.33
C SER A 36 -7.67 -13.38 1.00
N ASP A 37 -7.52 -13.16 2.31
CA ASP A 37 -8.32 -12.17 3.04
C ASP A 37 -7.88 -10.74 2.72
N TRP A 38 -6.57 -10.56 2.49
CA TRP A 38 -5.95 -9.28 2.16
C TRP A 38 -5.05 -9.36 0.94
N TYR A 39 -5.23 -8.40 0.04
CA TYR A 39 -4.36 -8.14 -1.09
C TYR A 39 -3.53 -6.87 -0.87
N PHE A 40 -2.21 -6.99 -0.93
CA PHE A 40 -1.28 -5.87 -0.82
C PHE A 40 -0.75 -5.43 -2.18
N THR A 41 -0.95 -4.15 -2.48
CA THR A 41 -0.38 -3.48 -3.66
C THR A 41 0.72 -2.50 -3.26
N ASN A 42 1.66 -2.29 -4.19
CA ASN A 42 2.62 -1.19 -4.15
C ASN A 42 1.89 0.16 -4.06
N GLY A 43 2.62 1.19 -3.63
CA GLY A 43 2.11 2.56 -3.61
C GLY A 43 1.81 3.07 -5.01
N ASN A 44 0.74 3.84 -5.15
CA ASN A 44 0.34 4.43 -6.42
C ASN A 44 -0.65 5.59 -6.20
N THR A 45 -1.05 6.26 -7.28
CA THR A 45 -2.09 7.28 -7.22
C THR A 45 -3.47 6.65 -6.91
N PRO A 46 -4.40 7.39 -6.30
CA PRO A 46 -5.76 6.89 -6.03
C PRO A 46 -6.45 6.31 -7.28
N GLU A 47 -6.22 6.87 -8.46
CA GLU A 47 -6.81 6.41 -9.72
C GLU A 47 -6.30 5.03 -10.12
N GLU A 48 -5.00 4.79 -10.03
CA GLU A 48 -4.41 3.48 -10.34
C GLU A 48 -4.75 2.42 -9.28
N ILE A 49 -4.80 2.83 -8.00
CA ILE A 49 -5.29 1.97 -6.93
C ILE A 49 -6.74 1.55 -7.23
N ARG A 50 -7.63 2.49 -7.57
CA ARG A 50 -9.04 2.18 -7.87
C ARG A 50 -9.17 1.12 -8.97
N LYS A 51 -8.40 1.23 -10.06
CA LYS A 51 -8.40 0.24 -11.15
C LYS A 51 -8.06 -1.18 -10.65
N GLN A 52 -7.04 -1.29 -9.77
CA GLN A 52 -6.67 -2.58 -9.19
C GLN A 52 -7.72 -3.11 -8.23
N VAL A 53 -8.29 -2.22 -7.39
CA VAL A 53 -9.35 -2.55 -6.44
C VAL A 53 -10.59 -3.07 -7.16
N ASP A 54 -11.02 -2.40 -8.23
CA ASP A 54 -12.20 -2.80 -9.00
C ASP A 54 -12.00 -4.16 -9.67
N ASP A 55 -10.82 -4.42 -10.23
CA ASP A 55 -10.46 -5.72 -10.82
C ASP A 55 -10.53 -6.86 -9.79
N ILE A 56 -9.84 -6.71 -8.65
CA ILE A 56 -9.77 -7.77 -7.65
C ILE A 56 -11.10 -7.99 -6.94
N ARG A 57 -11.86 -6.93 -6.62
CA ARG A 57 -13.18 -7.05 -5.99
C ARG A 57 -14.19 -7.69 -6.94
N THR A 58 -14.11 -7.40 -8.24
CA THR A 58 -14.94 -8.07 -9.27
C THR A 58 -14.66 -9.56 -9.32
N LYS A 59 -13.37 -9.95 -9.37
CA LYS A 59 -12.96 -11.36 -9.37
C LYS A 59 -13.33 -12.07 -8.07
N ALA A 60 -13.11 -11.42 -6.93
CA ALA A 60 -13.44 -11.99 -5.62
C ALA A 60 -14.93 -12.26 -5.51
N LYS A 61 -15.77 -11.32 -5.93
CA LYS A 61 -17.22 -11.49 -5.98
C LYS A 61 -17.62 -12.66 -6.88
N ALA A 62 -17.00 -12.82 -8.04
CA ALA A 62 -17.25 -13.95 -8.94
C ALA A 62 -16.88 -15.32 -8.31
N ASN A 63 -15.91 -15.34 -7.39
CA ASN A 63 -15.54 -16.52 -6.61
C ASN A 63 -16.35 -16.70 -5.31
N GLY A 64 -17.38 -15.87 -5.06
CA GLY A 64 -18.12 -15.88 -3.80
C GLY A 64 -17.29 -15.45 -2.59
N HIS A 65 -16.22 -14.68 -2.82
CA HIS A 65 -15.25 -14.25 -1.82
C HIS A 65 -15.21 -12.72 -1.69
N LYS A 66 -14.55 -12.23 -0.64
CA LYS A 66 -14.31 -10.81 -0.39
C LYS A 66 -12.86 -10.62 0.01
N VAL A 67 -12.21 -9.63 -0.58
CA VAL A 67 -10.80 -9.33 -0.33
C VAL A 67 -10.68 -7.87 0.11
N ARG A 68 -9.93 -7.64 1.18
CA ARG A 68 -9.55 -6.31 1.66
C ARG A 68 -8.24 -5.88 1.03
N ILE A 69 -8.04 -4.57 0.90
CA ILE A 69 -6.94 -3.99 0.14
C ILE A 69 -5.99 -3.24 1.07
N GLY A 70 -4.73 -3.66 1.08
CA GLY A 70 -3.62 -2.93 1.69
C GLY A 70 -2.80 -2.19 0.64
N VAL A 71 -2.47 -0.92 0.90
CA VAL A 71 -1.62 -0.12 0.02
C VAL A 71 -0.32 0.23 0.74
N ASN A 72 0.83 0.00 0.11
CA ASN A 72 2.12 0.44 0.63
C ASN A 72 2.26 1.96 0.51
N ALA A 73 2.76 2.62 1.55
CA ALA A 73 3.08 4.04 1.50
C ALA A 73 4.24 4.38 2.44
N PHE A 74 4.97 5.43 2.10
CA PHE A 74 5.99 6.02 2.95
C PHE A 74 5.55 7.43 3.36
N ALA A 75 5.60 7.72 4.66
CA ALA A 75 5.14 8.98 5.20
C ALA A 75 6.30 9.91 5.54
N ILE A 76 6.19 11.16 5.07
CA ILE A 76 7.07 12.27 5.46
C ILE A 76 6.16 13.44 5.85
N ALA A 77 5.83 13.50 7.14
CA ALA A 77 4.98 14.54 7.70
C ALA A 77 5.83 15.62 8.37
N ARG A 78 5.67 16.89 7.96
CA ARG A 78 6.35 18.06 8.54
C ARG A 78 5.36 19.21 8.69
N GLU A 79 5.70 20.24 9.46
CA GLU A 79 4.80 21.39 9.67
C GLU A 79 4.61 22.23 8.39
N SER A 80 5.53 22.12 7.43
CA SER A 80 5.36 22.71 6.09
C SER A 80 5.65 21.72 4.96
N GLU A 81 5.03 21.93 3.80
CA GLU A 81 5.28 21.12 2.60
C GLU A 81 6.73 21.26 2.12
N GLN A 82 7.31 22.45 2.25
CA GLN A 82 8.71 22.69 1.87
C GLN A 82 9.68 21.85 2.70
N GLU A 83 9.45 21.74 4.02
CA GLU A 83 10.25 20.87 4.89
C GLU A 83 10.09 19.39 4.52
N ALA A 84 8.86 18.94 4.26
CA ALA A 84 8.63 17.56 3.85
C ALA A 84 9.33 17.23 2.53
N ARG A 85 9.33 18.16 1.57
CA ARG A 85 10.05 18.00 0.30
C ARG A 85 11.56 17.98 0.51
N ALA A 86 12.09 18.87 1.33
CA ALA A 86 13.52 18.90 1.64
C ALA A 86 14.00 17.58 2.26
N VAL A 87 13.20 16.97 3.13
CA VAL A 87 13.50 15.64 3.71
C VAL A 87 13.47 14.55 2.64
N LEU A 88 12.49 14.57 1.72
CA LEU A 88 12.46 13.64 0.59
C LEU A 88 13.74 13.76 -0.25
N ASP A 89 14.12 14.98 -0.62
CA ASP A 89 15.31 15.26 -1.43
C ASP A 89 16.58 14.78 -0.70
N GLU A 90 16.66 14.97 0.62
CA GLU A 90 17.75 14.48 1.45
C GLU A 90 17.82 12.94 1.49
N ILE A 91 16.67 12.25 1.62
CA ILE A 91 16.60 10.79 1.59
C ILE A 91 17.12 10.26 0.25
N ILE A 92 16.68 10.86 -0.86
CA ILE A 92 17.12 10.48 -2.20
C ILE A 92 18.62 10.75 -2.37
N ALA A 93 19.10 11.93 -1.95
CA ALA A 93 20.51 12.30 -2.07
C ALA A 93 21.45 11.40 -1.25
N LYS A 94 20.97 10.87 -0.12
CA LYS A 94 21.72 9.97 0.77
C LYS A 94 21.47 8.48 0.50
N ALA A 95 20.66 8.14 -0.50
CA ALA A 95 20.41 6.76 -0.86
C ALA A 95 21.71 6.06 -1.30
N ASN A 96 21.88 4.78 -0.95
CA ASN A 96 23.02 4.00 -1.41
C ASN A 96 22.83 3.65 -2.90
N PRO A 97 23.64 4.21 -3.83
CA PRO A 97 23.42 4.02 -5.26
C PRO A 97 23.55 2.57 -5.71
N GLU A 98 24.44 1.79 -5.09
CA GLU A 98 24.63 0.37 -5.42
C GLU A 98 23.40 -0.45 -5.01
N ALA A 99 22.81 -0.15 -3.85
CA ALA A 99 21.60 -0.82 -3.39
C ALA A 99 20.40 -0.49 -4.29
N VAL A 100 20.22 0.78 -4.67
CA VAL A 100 19.15 1.22 -5.58
C VAL A 100 19.31 0.58 -6.96
N GLN A 101 20.54 0.55 -7.50
CA GLN A 101 20.81 -0.07 -8.80
C GLN A 101 20.59 -1.59 -8.75
N GLY A 102 21.06 -2.26 -7.69
CA GLY A 102 20.84 -3.68 -7.48
C GLY A 102 19.35 -4.02 -7.43
N PHE A 103 18.53 -3.19 -6.76
CA PHE A 103 17.08 -3.35 -6.76
C PHE A 103 16.46 -3.12 -8.15
N ALA A 104 16.87 -2.06 -8.86
CA ALA A 104 16.40 -1.77 -10.21
C ALA A 104 16.67 -2.95 -11.18
N ASP A 105 17.80 -3.63 -11.03
CA ASP A 105 18.14 -4.79 -11.84
C ASP A 105 17.28 -6.01 -11.48
N GLN A 106 17.00 -6.25 -10.19
CA GLN A 106 16.06 -7.30 -9.76
C GLN A 106 14.63 -7.05 -10.28
N VAL A 107 14.18 -5.80 -10.22
CA VAL A 107 12.90 -5.36 -10.78
C VAL A 107 12.78 -5.69 -12.26
N LYS A 108 13.82 -5.36 -13.06
CA LYS A 108 13.86 -5.66 -14.49
C LYS A 108 13.81 -7.16 -14.76
N ASN A 109 14.51 -7.95 -13.95
CA ASN A 109 14.50 -9.41 -14.06
C ASN A 109 13.13 -9.99 -13.74
N ALA A 110 12.46 -9.50 -12.69
CA ALA A 110 11.11 -9.92 -12.32
C ALA A 110 10.08 -9.58 -13.42
N GLY A 111 10.17 -8.39 -14.03
CA GLY A 111 9.32 -8.01 -15.16
C GLY A 111 9.50 -8.90 -16.39
N LYS A 112 10.76 -9.22 -16.75
CA LYS A 112 11.08 -10.14 -17.87
C LYS A 112 10.59 -11.58 -17.63
N ALA A 113 10.48 -12.00 -16.38
CA ALA A 113 9.96 -13.31 -16.01
C ALA A 113 8.42 -13.38 -15.97
N SER A 114 7.74 -12.23 -16.00
CA SER A 114 6.27 -12.18 -16.09
C SER A 114 5.80 -12.48 -17.52
N PRO A 115 4.75 -13.31 -17.71
CA PRO A 115 4.13 -13.51 -19.02
C PRO A 115 3.64 -12.21 -19.67
N GLU A 116 3.38 -11.20 -18.84
CA GLU A 116 2.87 -9.88 -19.25
C GLU A 116 3.99 -8.92 -19.68
N GLY A 117 5.28 -9.27 -19.44
CA GLY A 117 6.44 -8.42 -19.75
C GLY A 117 6.57 -7.16 -18.90
N GLU A 118 5.57 -6.83 -18.08
CA GLU A 118 5.54 -5.71 -17.15
C GLU A 118 5.64 -6.24 -15.69
N GLY A 119 6.60 -5.72 -14.93
CA GLY A 119 6.74 -5.98 -13.49
C GLY A 119 6.07 -4.91 -12.63
N ASN A 120 5.89 -5.16 -11.32
CA ASN A 120 5.18 -4.24 -10.40
C ASN A 120 5.73 -2.80 -10.41
N TRP A 121 6.95 -2.59 -10.89
CA TRP A 121 7.70 -1.32 -10.89
C TRP A 121 8.05 -0.83 -12.30
N ALA A 122 7.37 -1.31 -13.35
CA ALA A 122 7.71 -0.99 -14.74
C ALA A 122 7.64 0.51 -15.08
N LYS A 123 6.97 1.32 -14.24
CA LYS A 123 6.79 2.76 -14.42
C LYS A 123 7.54 3.61 -13.37
N SER A 124 8.28 2.99 -12.45
CA SER A 124 8.94 3.68 -11.34
C SER A 124 10.24 4.36 -11.80
N SER A 125 10.46 5.59 -11.36
CA SER A 125 11.73 6.30 -11.55
C SER A 125 12.82 5.73 -10.61
N LEU A 126 14.10 6.08 -10.83
CA LEU A 126 15.17 5.65 -9.91
C LEU A 126 14.95 6.23 -8.50
N GLU A 127 14.39 7.42 -8.43
CA GLU A 127 14.02 8.11 -7.20
C GLU A 127 12.88 7.36 -6.46
N ASP A 128 11.90 6.84 -7.19
CA ASP A 128 10.83 6.01 -6.61
C ASP A 128 11.38 4.70 -6.05
N LEU A 129 12.40 4.13 -6.70
CA LEU A 129 13.05 2.88 -6.28
C LEU A 129 13.89 3.02 -5.00
N VAL A 130 14.15 4.24 -4.53
CA VAL A 130 14.76 4.48 -3.20
C VAL A 130 13.86 3.91 -2.11
N GLN A 131 12.53 3.97 -2.28
CA GLN A 131 11.59 3.26 -1.44
C GLN A 131 11.07 2.01 -2.14
N TYR A 132 11.43 0.87 -1.59
CA TYR A 132 10.92 -0.42 -2.03
C TYR A 132 9.37 -0.41 -2.07
N ASN A 133 8.82 -1.11 -3.06
CA ASN A 133 7.36 -1.19 -3.29
C ASN A 133 6.67 0.17 -3.51
N ASP A 134 7.38 1.13 -4.11
CA ASP A 134 6.85 2.42 -4.56
C ASP A 134 6.23 3.24 -3.42
N GLY A 135 6.83 3.19 -2.23
CA GLY A 135 6.28 3.85 -1.04
C GLY A 135 6.05 5.36 -1.23
N PHE A 136 6.89 6.03 -2.02
CA PHE A 136 6.73 7.45 -2.35
C PHE A 136 5.59 7.74 -3.33
N CYS A 137 5.17 6.78 -4.15
CA CYS A 137 4.15 6.98 -5.17
C CYS A 137 2.73 7.17 -4.59
N SER A 138 2.48 6.71 -3.36
CA SER A 138 1.27 7.04 -2.59
C SER A 138 1.24 8.50 -2.10
N ASN A 139 2.36 9.22 -2.23
CA ASN A 139 2.53 10.64 -1.95
C ASN A 139 2.03 11.08 -0.56
N LEU A 140 2.32 10.32 0.50
CA LEU A 140 2.04 10.74 1.89
C LEU A 140 3.15 11.66 2.43
N ILE A 141 3.48 12.70 1.65
CA ILE A 141 4.61 13.61 1.87
C ILE A 141 4.08 15.05 1.88
N GLY A 142 4.13 15.73 3.02
CA GLY A 142 3.59 17.09 3.15
C GLY A 142 3.21 17.47 4.57
N THR A 143 2.26 18.40 4.70
CA THR A 143 1.69 18.77 6.00
C THR A 143 0.71 17.70 6.51
N PRO A 144 0.41 17.64 7.83
CA PRO A 144 -0.56 16.70 8.36
C PRO A 144 -1.92 16.74 7.68
N GLU A 145 -2.40 17.94 7.31
CA GLU A 145 -3.67 18.18 6.63
C GLU A 145 -3.64 17.60 5.21
N GLN A 146 -2.58 17.90 4.45
CA GLN A 146 -2.40 17.35 3.10
C GLN A 146 -2.34 15.82 3.10
N ILE A 147 -1.63 15.25 4.07
CA ILE A 147 -1.51 13.79 4.21
C ILE A 147 -2.87 13.19 4.59
N ALA A 148 -3.60 13.79 5.52
CA ALA A 148 -4.93 13.33 5.92
C ALA A 148 -5.90 13.30 4.73
N GLU A 149 -5.96 14.37 3.93
CA GLU A 149 -6.77 14.42 2.71
C GLU A 149 -6.38 13.32 1.69
N ARG A 150 -5.08 13.05 1.53
CA ARG A 150 -4.59 12.00 0.62
C ARG A 150 -4.93 10.60 1.12
N ILE A 151 -4.90 10.37 2.44
CA ILE A 151 -5.37 9.12 3.05
C ILE A 151 -6.85 8.90 2.74
N LEU A 152 -7.68 9.95 2.84
CA LEU A 152 -9.10 9.86 2.47
C LEU A 152 -9.27 9.52 0.98
N LYS A 153 -8.47 10.11 0.08
CA LYS A 153 -8.50 9.76 -1.35
C LYS A 153 -8.12 8.29 -1.61
N LEU A 154 -7.13 7.75 -0.89
CA LEU A 154 -6.78 6.32 -0.97
C LEU A 154 -7.90 5.43 -0.44
N LYS A 155 -8.55 5.83 0.66
CA LYS A 155 -9.74 5.14 1.20
C LYS A 155 -10.89 5.17 0.21
N ASP A 156 -11.15 6.31 -0.43
CA ASP A 156 -12.18 6.47 -1.48
C ASP A 156 -11.88 5.61 -2.72
N ALA A 157 -10.59 5.37 -3.02
CA ALA A 157 -10.14 4.42 -4.04
C ALA A 157 -10.31 2.95 -3.63
N GLY A 158 -10.65 2.70 -2.36
CA GLY A 158 -10.96 1.38 -1.81
C GLY A 158 -9.83 0.73 -1.04
N ALA A 159 -8.81 1.49 -0.61
CA ALA A 159 -7.83 1.01 0.35
C ALA A 159 -8.49 0.80 1.73
N ASP A 160 -8.37 -0.40 2.27
CA ASP A 160 -8.87 -0.78 3.60
C ASP A 160 -7.77 -0.62 4.67
N LEU A 161 -6.50 -0.65 4.25
CA LEU A 161 -5.32 -0.49 5.10
C LEU A 161 -4.20 0.24 4.33
N ILE A 162 -3.41 1.05 5.05
CA ILE A 162 -2.16 1.62 4.54
C ILE A 162 -1.01 1.02 5.36
N LEU A 163 -0.10 0.31 4.69
CA LEU A 163 1.14 -0.17 5.29
C LEU A 163 2.16 0.96 5.22
N LEU A 164 2.40 1.62 6.35
CA LEU A 164 3.21 2.83 6.45
C LEU A 164 4.66 2.53 6.82
N GLY A 165 5.59 3.07 6.03
CA GLY A 165 7.00 3.20 6.35
C GLY A 165 7.37 4.61 6.80
N PHE A 166 8.39 4.70 7.65
CA PHE A 166 8.97 5.93 8.19
C PHE A 166 10.49 5.82 8.19
N LEU A 167 11.21 6.95 8.05
CA LEU A 167 12.66 6.95 8.13
C LEU A 167 13.11 6.88 9.59
N HIS A 168 12.52 7.73 10.41
CA HIS A 168 12.81 7.86 11.84
C HIS A 168 11.60 7.39 12.65
N PHE A 169 11.31 6.09 12.57
CA PHE A 169 10.06 5.50 13.07
C PHE A 169 9.75 5.77 14.54
N GLN A 170 10.75 6.02 15.41
CA GLN A 170 10.49 6.30 16.82
C GLN A 170 9.73 7.61 17.02
N GLU A 171 10.17 8.67 16.35
CA GLU A 171 9.62 10.02 16.49
C GLU A 171 8.47 10.24 15.50
N GLU A 172 8.63 9.74 14.27
CA GLU A 172 7.66 9.99 13.19
C GLU A 172 6.35 9.23 13.40
N VAL A 173 6.37 8.04 14.02
CA VAL A 173 5.13 7.32 14.37
C VAL A 173 4.32 8.07 15.42
N GLU A 174 4.98 8.64 16.44
CA GLU A 174 4.30 9.44 17.46
C GLU A 174 3.71 10.72 16.86
N PHE A 175 4.48 11.46 16.05
CA PHE A 175 4.02 12.65 15.36
C PHE A 175 2.82 12.34 14.45
N PHE A 176 2.94 11.30 13.61
CA PHE A 176 1.89 10.87 12.70
C PHE A 176 0.62 10.47 13.46
N GLY A 177 0.75 9.70 14.55
CA GLY A 177 -0.36 9.31 15.39
C GLY A 177 -1.10 10.50 16.01
N LYS A 178 -0.36 11.49 16.52
CA LYS A 178 -0.94 12.68 17.16
C LYS A 178 -1.54 13.67 16.17
N ARG A 179 -0.89 13.89 15.03
CA ARG A 179 -1.25 14.97 14.09
C ARG A 179 -2.03 14.47 12.90
N VAL A 180 -1.63 13.37 12.26
CA VAL A 180 -2.26 12.91 11.02
C VAL A 180 -3.48 12.04 11.30
N ILE A 181 -3.37 11.03 12.17
CA ILE A 181 -4.50 10.11 12.45
C ILE A 181 -5.69 10.89 13.02
N THR A 182 -5.45 11.85 13.92
CA THR A 182 -6.49 12.73 14.46
C THR A 182 -7.24 13.47 13.35
N LEU A 183 -6.53 14.14 12.43
CA LEU A 183 -7.13 14.86 11.31
C LEU A 183 -7.91 13.93 10.37
N VAL A 184 -7.40 12.72 10.10
CA VAL A 184 -8.14 11.71 9.31
C VAL A 184 -9.50 11.40 9.97
N ARG A 185 -9.53 11.18 11.29
CA ARG A 185 -10.80 10.89 12.00
C ARG A 185 -11.75 12.08 12.01
N GLU A 186 -11.23 13.30 12.14
CA GLU A 186 -12.03 14.51 12.07
C GLU A 186 -12.68 14.69 10.69
N LEU A 187 -11.91 14.47 9.62
CA LEU A 187 -12.40 14.53 8.24
C LEU A 187 -13.44 13.43 7.94
N GLU A 188 -13.21 12.21 8.43
CA GLU A 188 -14.20 11.13 8.34
C GLU A 188 -15.52 11.51 9.04
N ALA A 189 -15.42 11.99 10.29
CA ALA A 189 -16.60 12.39 11.05
C ALA A 189 -17.33 13.60 10.43
N ALA A 190 -16.60 14.51 9.78
CA ALA A 190 -17.20 15.62 9.04
C ALA A 190 -17.99 15.13 7.82
N ARG A 191 -17.41 14.22 7.02
CA ARG A 191 -18.10 13.59 5.88
C ARG A 191 -19.36 12.84 6.30
N ASP A 192 -19.30 12.09 7.41
CA ASP A 192 -20.47 11.35 7.90
C ASP A 192 -21.62 12.30 8.30
N ARG A 193 -21.29 13.45 8.93
CA ARG A 193 -22.30 14.47 9.26
C ARG A 193 -22.91 15.11 8.02
N GLU A 194 -22.09 15.39 7.00
CA GLU A 194 -22.58 15.96 5.74
C GLU A 194 -23.52 15.00 5.00
N LEU A 195 -23.21 13.70 5.00
CA LEU A 195 -24.08 12.68 4.40
C LEU A 195 -25.42 12.59 5.13
N VAL A 196 -25.42 12.57 6.46
CA VAL A 196 -26.66 12.56 7.26
C VAL A 196 -27.48 13.84 7.07
N ALA A 197 -26.83 15.00 6.90
CA ALA A 197 -27.53 16.25 6.66
C ALA A 197 -28.11 16.38 5.24
N ALA A 198 -27.63 15.57 4.30
CA ALA A 198 -28.09 15.54 2.91
C ALA A 198 -29.23 14.51 2.66
N GLU A 199 -29.50 13.63 3.62
CA GLU A 199 -30.62 12.67 3.64
C GLU A 199 -31.90 13.29 4.25
#